data_AF-A0A235HAK1-F1
#
_entry.id   AF-A0A235HAK1-F1
#
_cell.length_a   1.000
_cell.length_b   1.000
_cell.length_c   1.000
_cell.angle_alpha   90.00
_cell.angle_beta   90.00
_cell.angle_gamma   90.00
#
_symmetry.space_group_name_H-M   'P 1'
#
loop_
_entity.id
_entity.type
_entity.pdbx_description
1 polymer ?
#
loop_
_entity_poly.entity_id
_entity_poly.type
_entity_poly.pdbx_seq_one_letter_code
_entity_poly.pdbx_strand_id
1 'polypeptide(L)' 'MLGRLGQVIYWAGCGLCVIFLALSMAALFDEEELTVVTVPIAIGSWLLGRASLYVLAGR' A
#
# COMPACT_ATOMS: atom_id res chain seq x y z
N MET A 1 12.49 19.99 -3.69
CA MET A 1 12.97 18.59 -3.69
C MET A 1 12.08 17.67 -2.84
N LEU A 2 11.63 18.09 -1.65
CA LEU A 2 10.74 17.32 -0.77
C LEU A 2 9.45 16.79 -1.44
N GLY A 3 8.80 17.57 -2.31
CA GLY A 3 7.63 17.10 -3.05
C GLY A 3 7.88 15.91 -4.01
N ARG A 4 9.10 15.79 -4.58
CA ARG A 4 9.48 14.62 -5.38
C ARG A 4 9.67 13.38 -4.50
N LEU A 5 10.25 13.55 -3.31
CA LEU A 5 10.43 12.47 -2.35
C LEU A 5 9.07 11.94 -1.86
N GLY A 6 8.13 12.83 -1.55
CA GLY A 6 6.75 12.46 -1.21
C GLY A 6 6.05 11.67 -2.31
N GLN A 7 6.24 12.03 -3.58
CA GLN A 7 5.73 11.25 -4.72
C GLN A 7 6.36 9.87 -4.81
N VAL A 8 7.67 9.73 -4.64
CA VAL A 8 8.34 8.42 -4.68
C VAL A 8 7.81 7.49 -3.59
N ILE A 9 7.68 8.01 -2.36
CA ILE A 9 7.15 7.23 -1.22
C ILE A 9 5.68 6.86 -1.44
N TYR A 10 4.88 7.78 -2.00
CA TYR A 10 3.50 7.49 -2.39
C TYR A 10 3.41 6.34 -3.39
N TRP A 11 4.17 6.40 -4.49
CA TRP A 11 4.19 5.35 -5.51
C TRP A 11 4.69 4.00 -4.96
N ALA A 12 5.68 4.02 -4.06
CA ALA A 12 6.14 2.81 -3.37
C ALA A 12 5.04 2.19 -2.50
N GLY A 13 4.29 3.01 -1.73
CA GLY A 13 3.14 2.56 -0.94
C GLY A 13 2.01 1.99 -1.80
N CYS A 14 1.71 2.62 -2.94
CA CYS A 14 0.76 2.10 -3.93
C CYS A 14 1.20 0.75 -4.50
N GLY A 15 2.50 0.59 -4.82
CA GLY A 15 3.06 -0.66 -5.31
C GLY A 15 2.88 -1.80 -4.29
N LEU A 16 3.22 -1.55 -3.03
CA LEU A 16 3.01 -2.53 -1.95
C LEU A 16 1.53 -2.87 -1.77
N CYS A 17 0.63 -1.89 -1.81
CA CYS A 17 -0.80 -2.12 -1.73
C CYS A 17 -1.28 -3.09 -2.83
N VAL A 18 -0.86 -2.88 -4.09
CA VAL A 18 -1.22 -3.77 -5.21
C VAL A 18 -0.68 -5.18 -5.01
N ILE A 19 0.56 -5.32 -4.53
CA ILE A 19 1.17 -6.63 -4.27
C ILE A 19 0.39 -7.40 -3.19
N PHE A 20 0.11 -6.76 -2.06
CA PHE A 20 -0.64 -7.40 -0.97
C PHE A 20 -2.09 -7.70 -1.36
N LEU A 21 -2.72 -6.84 -2.16
CA LEU A 21 -4.06 -7.09 -2.69
C LEU A 21 -4.05 -8.28 -3.65
N ALA A 22 -3.05 -8.39 -4.54
CA ALA A 22 -2.90 -9.52 -5.45
C ALA A 22 -2.66 -10.84 -4.70
N LEU A 23 -1.84 -10.82 -3.65
CA LEU A 23 -1.64 -11.97 -2.76
C LEU A 23 -2.93 -12.34 -2.02
N SER A 24 -3.70 -11.35 -1.55
CA SER A 24 -5.01 -11.58 -0.93
C SER A 24 -5.98 -12.26 -1.90
N MET A 25 -6.00 -11.81 -3.17
CA MET A 25 -6.85 -12.40 -4.21
C MET A 25 -6.44 -13.83 -4.53
N ALA A 26 -5.14 -14.11 -4.67
CA ALA A 26 -4.65 -15.47 -4.87
C ALA A 26 -5.04 -16.40 -3.71
N ALA A 27 -4.84 -15.96 -2.46
CA ALA A 27 -5.21 -16.73 -1.27
C ALA A 27 -6.74 -16.97 -1.17
N LEU A 28 -7.56 -16.04 -1.68
CA LEU A 28 -9.01 -16.20 -1.72
C LEU A 28 -9.45 -17.35 -2.65
N PHE A 29 -8.69 -17.63 -3.71
CA PHE A 29 -8.99 -18.71 -4.66
C PHE A 29 -8.44 -20.08 -4.22
N ASP A 30 -7.37 -20.11 -3.43
CA ASP A 30 -6.77 -21.35 -2.90
C ASP A 30 -7.32 -21.78 -1.52
N GLU A 31 -8.40 -21.14 -1.04
CA GLU A 31 -9.01 -21.36 0.30
C GLU A 31 -8.02 -21.23 1.48
N GLU A 32 -6.92 -20.50 1.31
CA GLU A 32 -5.94 -20.27 2.37
C GLU A 32 -6.35 -19.11 3.31
N GLU A 33 -6.21 -19.31 4.62
CA GLU A 33 -6.51 -18.31 5.69
C GLU A 33 -5.66 -17.02 5.63
N LEU A 34 -4.75 -16.87 4.66
CA LEU A 34 -3.87 -15.72 4.50
C LEU A 34 -4.61 -14.38 4.26
N THR A 35 -5.90 -14.44 3.92
CA THR A 35 -6.75 -13.30 3.55
C THR A 35 -6.97 -12.29 4.69
N VAL A 36 -6.95 -12.72 5.96
CA VAL A 36 -7.29 -11.86 7.10
C VAL A 36 -6.19 -10.82 7.39
N VAL A 37 -4.93 -11.13 7.11
CA VAL A 37 -3.78 -10.27 7.46
C VAL A 37 -3.31 -9.42 6.28
N THR A 38 -3.46 -9.93 5.06
CA THR A 38 -2.94 -9.30 3.83
C THR A 38 -3.73 -8.05 3.42
N VAL A 39 -5.05 -8.04 3.62
CA VAL A 39 -5.92 -6.89 3.29
C VAL A 39 -5.62 -5.66 4.18
N PRO A 40 -5.53 -5.78 5.53
CA PRO A 40 -5.11 -4.67 6.37
C PRO A 40 -3.73 -4.10 6.01
N ILE A 41 -2.78 -4.95 5.60
CA ILE A 41 -1.44 -4.51 5.18
C ILE A 41 -1.51 -3.74 3.85
N ALA A 42 -2.33 -4.17 2.90
CA ALA A 42 -2.56 -3.45 1.65
C ALA A 42 -3.12 -2.04 1.91
N ILE A 43 -4.14 -1.94 2.77
CA ILE A 43 -4.74 -0.65 3.15
C ILE A 43 -3.72 0.22 3.89
N GLY A 44 -2.99 -0.35 4.85
CA GLY A 44 -1.99 0.35 5.65
C GLY A 44 -0.84 0.92 4.81
N SER A 45 -0.34 0.15 3.84
CA SER A 45 0.71 0.59 2.92
C SER A 45 0.26 1.74 2.01
N TRP A 46 -0.99 1.73 1.54
CA TRP A 46 -1.58 2.85 0.82
C TRP A 46 -1.75 4.10 1.70
N LEU A 47 -2.25 3.95 2.93
CA LEU A 47 -2.42 5.05 3.88
C LEU A 47 -1.09 5.69 4.24
N LEU A 48 -0.03 4.90 4.49
CA LEU A 48 1.33 5.39 4.74
C LEU A 48 1.88 6.17 3.55
N GLY A 49 1.69 5.66 2.32
CA GLY A 49 2.05 6.38 1.11
C GLY A 49 1.32 7.71 0.98
N ARG A 50 0.01 7.74 1.25
CA ARG A 50 -0.80 8.97 1.18
C ARG A 50 -0.43 9.98 2.27
N ALA A 51 -0.24 9.52 3.51
CA ALA A 51 0.17 10.37 4.63
C ALA A 51 1.56 11.00 4.38
N SER A 52 2.49 10.22 3.82
CA SER A 52 3.82 10.71 3.45
C SER A 52 3.76 11.81 2.38
N LEU A 53 2.85 11.68 1.42
CA LEU A 53 2.60 12.71 0.42
C LEU A 53 2.04 14.00 1.07
N TYR A 54 1.08 13.86 1.99
CA TYR A 54 0.54 14.99 2.75
C TYR A 54 1.64 15.72 3.54
N VAL A 55 2.48 14.98 4.26
CA VAL A 55 3.54 15.56 5.11
C VAL A 55 4.65 16.20 4.29
N LEU A 56 5.12 15.53 3.22
CA LEU A 56 6.31 15.96 2.46
C LEU A 56 6.01 16.89 1.29
N ALA A 57 4.82 16.78 0.70
CA ALA A 57 4.40 17.59 -0.45
C ALA A 57 3.32 18.62 -0.09
N GLY A 58 2.77 18.60 1.13
CA GLY A 58 1.74 19.54 1.58
C GLY A 58 0.43 19.40 0.81
N ARG A 59 0.11 18.20 0.32
CA ARG A 59 -1.02 17.91 -0.57
C ARG A 59 -1.95 16.85 -0.03
#